data_AF-A0A7V2JIQ4-F1
#
_entry.id   AF-A0A7V2JIQ4-F1
#
_cell.length_a   1.000
_cell.length_b   1.000
_cell.length_c   1.000
_cell.angle_alpha   90.00
_cell.angle_beta   90.00
_cell.angle_gamma   90.00
#
_symmetry.space_group_name_H-M   'P 1'
#
loop_
_entity.id
_entity.type
_entity.pdbx_description
1 polymer ?
#
loop_
_entity_poly.entity_id
_entity_poly.type
_entity_poly.pdbx_seq_one_letter_code
_entity_poly.pdbx_strand_id
1 'polypeptide(L)'
;MELPFQIEVLDAYYPLPIQYKDDIMQFSLERYNQFEGENMFSIYTSLDQGQSWTTPGENHEMQGVLHTHAIEVDDQELLIASEHAGDNMIVSDDLGATWTTRTIDPPIQRLEVIDNVLYSREYYTNAVTRSFDAGQTWESIPLPEPSNEVFWMKPLVMNDTLYVVFNNHFWIKPEGEEWVERSPLPNQWPSPDFAWDIVTSAEADTFMVMGVQGEQVLWVSYDMGTTWQENPLEMPWVNQGSSSTQSPMIDTGIVCGWICSEVWPTWISRRIRCMTRGCCNPPRSRR
;
A
#
# COMPACT_ATOMS: atom_id res chain seq x y z
N MET A 1 13.00 7.36 -20.54
CA MET A 1 13.41 6.16 -19.79
C MET A 1 12.46 5.07 -20.24
N GLU A 2 12.96 4.08 -20.97
CA GLU A 2 12.16 2.92 -21.36
C GLU A 2 12.31 1.89 -20.24
N LEU A 3 11.19 1.36 -19.75
CA LEU A 3 11.22 0.23 -18.82
C LEU A 3 11.84 -0.98 -19.54
N PRO A 4 12.58 -1.85 -18.84
CA PRO A 4 13.31 -2.96 -19.47
C PRO A 4 12.41 -4.07 -20.03
N PHE A 5 11.09 -3.90 -20.04
CA PHE A 5 10.12 -4.91 -20.44
C PHE A 5 9.09 -4.35 -21.44
N GLN A 6 8.62 -5.22 -22.33
CA GLN A 6 7.46 -4.94 -23.19
C GLN A 6 6.19 -5.39 -22.46
N ILE A 7 5.23 -4.46 -22.33
CA ILE A 7 3.92 -4.78 -21.75
C ILE A 7 3.12 -5.53 -22.81
N GLU A 8 2.92 -6.83 -22.61
CA GLU A 8 1.91 -7.56 -23.37
C GLU A 8 0.52 -7.17 -22.89
N VAL A 9 -0.42 -6.98 -23.81
CA VAL A 9 -1.74 -6.35 -23.60
C VAL A 9 -2.67 -7.15 -22.65
N LEU A 10 -2.23 -8.30 -22.15
CA LEU A 10 -3.06 -9.25 -21.40
C LEU A 10 -2.63 -9.46 -19.94
N ASP A 11 -1.51 -8.88 -19.52
CA ASP A 11 -1.02 -8.97 -18.15
C ASP A 11 -1.32 -7.67 -17.38
N ALA A 12 -1.81 -7.81 -16.15
CA ALA A 12 -1.84 -6.69 -15.21
C ALA A 12 -0.48 -6.62 -14.49
N TYR A 13 0.16 -5.46 -14.57
CA TYR A 13 1.43 -5.18 -13.93
C TYR A 13 1.24 -4.13 -12.84
N TYR A 14 1.55 -4.49 -11.59
CA TYR A 14 1.48 -3.59 -10.45
C TYR A 14 2.89 -3.33 -9.93
N PRO A 15 3.51 -2.18 -10.29
CA PRO A 15 4.75 -1.78 -9.67
C PRO A 15 4.46 -1.31 -8.24
N LEU A 16 5.01 -2.01 -7.25
CA LEU A 16 4.90 -1.65 -5.84
C LEU A 16 6.27 -1.18 -5.34
N PRO A 17 6.38 0.04 -4.78
CA PRO A 17 7.64 0.50 -4.20
C PRO A 17 7.98 -0.37 -2.99
N ILE A 18 9.21 -0.86 -2.94
CA ILE A 18 9.72 -1.58 -1.77
C ILE A 18 10.47 -0.59 -0.88
N GLN A 19 11.46 0.12 -1.45
CA GLN A 19 12.25 1.08 -0.70
C GLN A 19 13.03 2.11 -1.54
N TYR A 20 13.42 3.18 -0.86
CA TYR A 20 14.30 4.24 -1.34
C TYR A 20 15.27 4.66 -0.21
N LYS A 21 16.43 4.02 -0.13
CA LYS A 21 17.43 4.22 0.94
C LYS A 21 18.84 4.22 0.33
N ASP A 22 19.70 5.14 0.75
CA ASP A 22 21.14 5.15 0.42
C ASP A 22 21.48 4.93 -1.07
N ASP A 23 20.82 5.69 -1.94
CA ASP A 23 20.92 5.61 -3.42
C ASP A 23 20.37 4.33 -4.06
N ILE A 24 19.84 3.40 -3.26
CA ILE A 24 19.13 2.21 -3.70
C ILE A 24 17.66 2.55 -3.93
N MET A 25 17.15 2.22 -5.12
CA MET A 25 15.73 2.16 -5.41
C MET A 25 15.33 0.71 -5.64
N GLN A 26 14.35 0.22 -4.91
CA GLN A 26 13.75 -1.09 -5.17
C GLN A 26 12.25 -0.98 -5.36
N PHE A 27 11.76 -1.68 -6.38
CA PHE A 27 10.34 -1.93 -6.55
C PHE A 27 10.13 -3.40 -6.90
N SER A 28 8.97 -3.91 -6.55
CA SER A 28 8.50 -5.18 -7.04
C SER A 28 7.53 -4.99 -8.19
N LEU A 29 7.60 -5.89 -9.16
CA LEU A 29 6.63 -6.00 -10.22
C LEU A 29 5.80 -7.26 -9.98
N GLU A 30 4.55 -7.08 -9.59
CA GLU A 30 3.58 -8.16 -9.57
C GLU A 30 2.98 -8.28 -10.97
N ARG A 31 3.02 -9.48 -11.53
CA ARG A 31 2.38 -9.85 -12.79
C ARG A 31 1.31 -10.89 -12.49
N TYR A 32 0.05 -10.51 -12.70
CA TYR A 32 -1.05 -11.45 -12.63
C TYR A 32 -1.34 -12.03 -14.01
N ASN A 33 -1.01 -13.30 -14.22
CA ASN A 33 -1.44 -14.04 -15.39
C ASN A 33 -2.83 -14.63 -15.14
N GLN A 34 -3.86 -13.92 -15.60
CA GLN A 34 -5.27 -14.31 -15.46
C GLN A 34 -5.62 -15.68 -16.10
N PHE A 35 -4.83 -16.17 -17.06
CA PHE A 35 -5.13 -17.44 -17.74
C PHE A 35 -4.57 -18.64 -16.99
N GLU A 36 -3.38 -18.48 -16.40
CA GLU A 36 -2.71 -19.54 -15.65
C GLU A 36 -3.10 -19.49 -14.17
N GLY A 37 -3.67 -18.38 -13.71
CA GLY A 37 -3.96 -18.16 -12.29
C GLY A 37 -2.68 -17.98 -11.48
N GLU A 38 -1.59 -17.59 -12.14
CA GLU A 38 -0.27 -17.45 -11.53
C GLU A 38 0.05 -15.98 -11.28
N ASN A 39 0.38 -15.68 -10.02
CA ASN A 39 1.04 -14.44 -9.65
C ASN A 39 2.54 -14.65 -9.77
N MET A 40 3.16 -13.96 -10.70
CA MET A 40 4.61 -13.86 -10.81
C MET A 40 5.08 -12.59 -10.14
N PHE A 41 6.21 -12.68 -9.48
CA PHE A 41 6.82 -11.58 -8.77
C PHE A 41 8.27 -11.39 -9.22
N SER A 42 8.71 -10.15 -9.36
CA SER A 42 10.11 -9.84 -9.67
C SER A 42 10.56 -8.59 -8.92
N ILE A 43 11.81 -8.57 -8.46
CA ILE A 43 12.42 -7.39 -7.85
C ILE A 43 13.31 -6.69 -8.86
N TYR A 44 13.18 -5.37 -8.93
CA TYR A 44 14.07 -4.51 -9.69
C TYR A 44 14.79 -3.59 -8.74
N THR A 45 16.12 -3.57 -8.86
CA THR A 45 17.00 -2.71 -8.08
C THR A 45 17.70 -1.73 -9.00
N SER A 46 17.76 -0.47 -8.60
CA SER A 46 18.59 0.56 -9.22
C SER A 46 19.52 1.15 -8.18
N LEU A 47 20.80 1.29 -8.54
CA LEU A 47 21.85 1.92 -7.72
C LEU A 47 22.24 3.30 -8.25
N ASP A 48 21.55 3.80 -9.28
CA ASP A 48 21.87 5.02 -10.01
C ASP A 48 20.65 5.94 -10.17
N GLN A 49 19.76 5.89 -9.16
CA GLN A 49 18.56 6.72 -9.07
C GLN A 49 17.60 6.51 -10.26
N GLY A 50 17.46 5.25 -10.67
CA GLY A 50 16.53 4.80 -11.70
C GLY A 50 17.06 4.88 -13.12
N GLN A 51 18.33 5.26 -13.33
CA GLN A 51 18.92 5.34 -14.68
C GLN A 51 19.08 3.96 -15.32
N SER A 52 19.41 2.95 -14.52
CA SER A 52 19.47 1.54 -14.89
C SER A 52 18.87 0.65 -13.80
N TRP A 53 18.46 -0.55 -14.21
CA TRP A 53 17.77 -1.51 -13.35
C TRP A 53 18.36 -2.90 -13.54
N THR A 54 18.54 -3.62 -12.45
CA THR A 54 19.00 -5.01 -12.41
C THR A 54 18.05 -5.85 -11.57
N THR A 55 17.85 -7.10 -11.94
CA THR A 55 17.15 -8.09 -11.13
C THR A 55 18.17 -8.85 -10.27
N PRO A 56 18.09 -8.80 -8.93
CA PRO A 56 18.95 -9.62 -8.09
C PRO A 56 18.55 -11.10 -8.24
N GLY A 57 19.52 -11.97 -8.52
CA GLY A 57 19.29 -13.42 -8.61
C GLY A 57 18.70 -13.93 -9.94
N GLU A 58 18.48 -15.25 -10.01
CA GLU A 58 17.60 -15.85 -11.01
C GLU A 58 16.17 -15.47 -10.64
N ASN A 59 15.32 -15.09 -11.60
CA ASN A 59 13.93 -14.75 -11.34
C ASN A 59 13.24 -15.91 -10.61
N HIS A 60 13.10 -15.80 -9.30
CA HIS A 60 12.30 -16.70 -8.52
C HIS A 60 10.85 -16.37 -8.85
N GLU A 61 10.26 -17.16 -9.74
CA GLU A 61 8.81 -17.19 -9.95
C GLU A 61 8.17 -17.70 -8.66
N MET A 62 8.03 -16.80 -7.68
CA MET A 62 7.37 -17.08 -6.42
C MET A 62 5.87 -17.02 -6.67
N GLN A 63 5.25 -18.19 -6.73
CA GLN A 63 3.81 -18.30 -6.91
C GLN A 63 3.09 -17.84 -5.64
N GLY A 64 2.07 -16.99 -5.80
CA GLY A 64 1.16 -16.62 -4.71
C GLY A 64 1.60 -15.44 -3.84
N VAL A 65 2.76 -14.83 -4.10
CA VAL A 65 3.19 -13.60 -3.42
C VAL A 65 2.37 -12.41 -3.91
N LEU A 66 1.82 -11.62 -2.98
CA LEU A 66 1.08 -10.39 -3.29
C LEU A 66 1.92 -9.12 -3.09
N HIS A 67 2.64 -9.08 -1.99
CA HIS A 67 3.31 -7.87 -1.53
C HIS A 67 4.71 -8.19 -1.04
N THR A 68 5.61 -7.24 -1.24
CA THR A 68 6.97 -7.31 -0.71
C THR A 68 7.35 -5.99 -0.09
N HIS A 69 8.00 -6.09 1.06
CA HIS A 69 8.41 -4.97 1.88
C HIS A 69 9.88 -5.13 2.26
N ALA A 70 10.54 -4.01 2.50
CA ALA A 70 11.84 -3.99 3.17
C ALA A 70 11.63 -3.68 4.66
N ILE A 71 12.42 -4.32 5.51
CA ILE A 71 12.46 -4.08 6.95
C ILE A 71 13.92 -4.16 7.42
N GLU A 72 14.28 -3.36 8.41
CA GLU A 72 15.61 -3.38 9.02
C GLU A 72 15.57 -4.10 10.39
N VAL A 73 16.42 -5.11 10.56
CA VAL A 73 16.57 -5.91 11.78
C VAL A 73 18.07 -6.04 12.10
N ASP A 74 18.48 -5.64 13.30
CA ASP A 74 19.88 -5.70 13.75
C ASP A 74 20.88 -5.05 12.76
N ASP A 75 20.54 -3.88 12.22
CA ASP A 75 21.29 -3.14 11.18
C ASP A 75 21.43 -3.90 9.84
N GLN A 76 20.69 -4.99 9.65
CA GLN A 76 20.58 -5.72 8.39
C GLN A 76 19.22 -5.48 7.75
N GLU A 77 19.24 -5.19 6.45
CA GLU A 77 18.04 -5.06 5.65
C GLU A 77 17.56 -6.42 5.17
N LEU A 78 16.27 -6.70 5.39
CA LEU A 78 15.59 -7.91 4.95
C LEU A 78 14.48 -7.54 3.98
N LEU A 79 14.30 -8.35 2.95
CA LEU A 79 13.09 -8.30 2.14
C LEU A 79 12.13 -9.38 2.61
N ILE A 80 10.88 -9.00 2.80
CA ILE A 80 9.82 -9.89 3.25
C ILE A 80 8.67 -9.85 2.25
N ALA A 81 8.31 -11.03 1.78
CA ALA A 81 7.18 -11.28 0.91
C ALA A 81 6.16 -12.16 1.63
N SER A 82 4.87 -11.86 1.48
CA SER A 82 3.79 -12.70 2.01
C SER A 82 2.97 -13.32 0.88
N GLU A 83 2.65 -14.60 1.03
CA GLU A 83 1.66 -15.27 0.19
C GLU A 83 0.24 -14.79 0.54
N HIS A 84 -0.69 -14.84 -0.42
CA HIS A 84 -2.10 -14.55 -0.16
C HIS A 84 -2.65 -15.55 0.86
N ALA A 85 -2.90 -15.11 2.09
CA ALA A 85 -3.55 -15.91 3.14
C ALA A 85 -2.89 -17.29 3.36
N GLY A 86 -1.84 -17.32 4.17
CA GLY A 86 -1.06 -18.53 4.36
C GLY A 86 -0.39 -18.63 5.72
N ASP A 87 0.18 -19.80 5.95
CA ASP A 87 1.07 -20.11 7.06
C ASP A 87 2.54 -19.92 6.67
N ASN A 88 2.82 -19.25 5.55
CA ASN A 88 4.18 -19.03 5.05
C ASN A 88 4.46 -17.56 4.76
N MET A 89 5.70 -17.18 5.05
CA MET A 89 6.31 -15.92 4.69
C MET A 89 7.64 -16.21 4.01
N ILE A 90 7.99 -15.47 2.96
CA ILE A 90 9.24 -15.67 2.23
C ILE A 90 10.17 -14.51 2.57
N VAL A 91 11.39 -14.82 2.96
CA VAL A 91 12.36 -13.82 3.42
C VAL A 91 13.66 -13.95 2.67
N SER A 92 14.21 -12.82 2.27
CA SER A 92 15.55 -12.68 1.72
C SER A 92 16.40 -11.81 2.63
N ASP A 93 17.61 -12.27 2.90
CA ASP A 93 18.64 -11.58 3.70
C ASP A 93 19.76 -10.98 2.83
N ASP A 94 19.64 -11.11 1.51
CA ASP A 94 20.60 -10.71 0.48
C ASP A 94 19.97 -9.84 -0.62
N LEU A 95 18.97 -9.03 -0.24
CA LEU A 95 18.26 -8.07 -1.09
C LEU A 95 17.60 -8.70 -2.33
N GLY A 96 17.09 -9.91 -2.18
CA GLY A 96 16.29 -10.63 -3.16
C GLY A 96 17.08 -11.58 -4.06
N ALA A 97 18.38 -11.76 -3.82
CA ALA A 97 19.19 -12.69 -4.60
C ALA A 97 18.87 -14.15 -4.28
N THR A 98 18.52 -14.46 -3.04
CA THR A 98 17.98 -15.75 -2.59
C THR A 98 16.83 -15.56 -1.61
N TRP A 99 15.97 -16.57 -1.51
CA TRP A 99 14.75 -16.53 -0.72
C TRP A 99 14.59 -17.80 0.12
N THR A 100 14.09 -17.64 1.33
CA THR A 100 13.81 -18.74 2.26
C THR A 100 12.38 -18.66 2.76
N THR A 101 11.65 -19.78 2.69
CA THR A 101 10.30 -19.87 3.26
C THR A 101 10.39 -20.08 4.77
N ARG A 102 9.63 -19.28 5.52
CA ARG A 102 9.43 -19.38 6.96
C ARG A 102 7.97 -19.70 7.23
N THR A 103 7.71 -20.75 7.98
CA THR A 103 6.37 -21.02 8.50
C THR A 103 6.06 -20.02 9.61
N ILE A 104 4.86 -19.45 9.59
CA ILE A 104 4.36 -18.47 10.54
C ILE A 104 3.15 -19.05 11.28
N ASP A 105 3.08 -18.77 12.58
CA ASP A 105 1.97 -19.14 13.45
C ASP A 105 1.64 -17.91 14.32
N PRO A 106 0.45 -17.31 14.19
CA PRO A 106 -0.69 -17.78 13.40
C PRO A 106 -0.57 -17.47 11.89
N PRO A 107 -1.37 -18.13 11.02
CA PRO A 107 -1.47 -17.77 9.61
C PRO A 107 -1.99 -16.34 9.42
N ILE A 108 -1.39 -15.62 8.49
CA ILE A 108 -1.66 -14.21 8.25
C ILE A 108 -2.19 -13.97 6.83
N GLN A 109 -2.94 -12.90 6.63
CA GLN A 109 -3.50 -12.57 5.31
C GLN A 109 -2.68 -11.60 4.48
N ARG A 110 -2.27 -10.49 5.08
CA ARG A 110 -1.66 -9.36 4.37
C ARG A 110 -0.70 -8.66 5.30
N LEU A 111 0.55 -8.62 4.87
CA LEU A 111 1.60 -7.94 5.59
C LEU A 111 1.57 -6.44 5.31
N GLU A 112 1.77 -5.65 6.35
CA GLU A 112 2.09 -4.22 6.25
C GLU A 112 3.32 -3.97 7.14
N VAL A 113 4.22 -3.10 6.70
CA VAL A 113 5.40 -2.71 7.47
C VAL A 113 5.27 -1.26 7.88
N ILE A 114 5.27 -1.02 9.20
CA ILE A 114 5.11 0.31 9.77
C ILE A 114 6.17 0.47 10.85
N ASP A 115 7.09 1.42 10.66
CA ASP A 115 8.20 1.70 11.59
C ASP A 115 9.01 0.44 11.99
N ASN A 116 9.37 -0.41 11.01
CA ASN A 116 10.03 -1.71 11.19
C ASN A 116 9.27 -2.71 12.08
N VAL A 117 7.96 -2.54 12.22
CA VAL A 117 7.08 -3.53 12.83
C VAL A 117 6.22 -4.12 11.73
N LEU A 118 6.18 -5.45 11.68
CA LEU A 118 5.26 -6.16 10.81
C LEU A 118 3.89 -6.15 11.45
N TYR A 119 2.87 -5.76 10.69
CA TYR A 119 1.48 -5.91 11.07
C TYR A 119 0.76 -6.78 10.05
N SER A 120 -0.22 -7.55 10.51
CA SER A 120 -1.14 -8.24 9.62
C SER A 120 -2.48 -8.46 10.32
N ARG A 121 -3.45 -8.95 9.55
CA ARG A 121 -4.61 -9.66 10.08
C ARG A 121 -4.29 -11.15 10.26
N GLU A 122 -4.71 -11.70 11.39
CA GLU A 122 -4.77 -13.14 11.62
C GLU A 122 -5.93 -13.77 10.85
N TYR A 123 -5.66 -14.83 10.10
CA TYR A 123 -6.63 -15.42 9.16
C TYR A 123 -7.88 -15.97 9.85
N TYR A 124 -7.74 -16.61 11.01
CA TYR A 124 -8.86 -17.32 11.67
C TYR A 124 -9.63 -16.48 12.70
N THR A 125 -8.95 -15.59 13.42
CA THR A 125 -9.55 -14.85 14.55
C THR A 125 -9.91 -13.41 14.18
N ASN A 126 -9.46 -12.93 13.02
CA ASN A 126 -9.52 -11.53 12.60
C ASN A 126 -8.74 -10.56 13.50
N ALA A 127 -7.97 -11.05 14.48
CA ALA A 127 -7.11 -10.20 15.29
C ALA A 127 -6.11 -9.44 14.40
N VAL A 128 -5.68 -8.27 14.87
CA VAL A 128 -4.44 -7.67 14.34
C VAL A 128 -3.29 -8.43 14.97
N THR A 129 -2.34 -8.93 14.19
CA THR A 129 -1.09 -9.48 14.70
C THR A 129 0.05 -8.54 14.40
N ARG A 130 1.04 -8.49 15.29
CA ARG A 130 2.27 -7.74 15.07
C ARG A 130 3.52 -8.54 15.40
N SER A 131 4.63 -8.21 14.75
CA SER A 131 5.94 -8.81 15.01
C SER A 131 7.03 -7.73 14.99
N PHE A 132 7.91 -7.79 15.99
CA PHE A 132 9.05 -6.88 16.18
C PHE A 132 10.38 -7.51 15.72
N ASP A 133 10.36 -8.74 15.22
CA ASP A 133 11.55 -9.56 14.96
C ASP A 133 11.54 -10.16 13.54
N ALA A 134 10.96 -9.41 12.59
CA ALA A 134 10.76 -9.83 11.20
C ALA A 134 10.02 -11.17 11.07
N GLY A 135 8.93 -11.31 11.83
CA GLY A 135 7.97 -12.40 11.75
C GLY A 135 8.45 -13.71 12.37
N GLN A 136 9.47 -13.68 13.22
CA GLN A 136 9.89 -14.87 13.99
C GLN A 136 8.89 -15.17 15.11
N THR A 137 8.38 -14.12 15.77
CA THR A 137 7.33 -14.23 16.79
C THR A 137 6.23 -13.21 16.51
N TRP A 138 5.00 -13.57 16.87
CA TRP A 138 3.80 -12.77 16.64
C TRP A 138 3.01 -12.58 17.93
N GLU A 139 2.53 -11.34 18.14
CA GLU A 139 1.61 -10.98 19.21
C GLU A 139 0.24 -10.67 18.62
N SER A 140 -0.82 -11.34 19.08
CA SER A 140 -2.20 -11.05 18.69
C SER A 140 -2.80 -9.94 19.53
N ILE A 141 -3.38 -8.95 18.85
CA ILE A 141 -4.16 -7.85 19.40
C ILE A 141 -5.64 -8.12 19.05
N PRO A 142 -6.44 -8.63 20.00
CA PRO A 142 -7.83 -9.00 19.72
C PRO A 142 -8.65 -7.76 19.35
N LEU A 143 -9.52 -7.89 18.35
CA LEU A 143 -10.46 -6.84 17.97
C LEU A 143 -11.69 -6.81 18.91
N PRO A 144 -12.35 -5.65 19.08
CA PRO A 144 -13.65 -5.53 19.73
C PRO A 144 -14.72 -6.43 19.10
N GLU A 145 -15.59 -7.00 19.93
CA GLU A 145 -16.73 -7.78 19.48
C GLU A 145 -17.93 -6.89 19.08
N PRO A 146 -18.68 -7.24 18.02
CA PRO A 146 -18.45 -8.38 17.12
C PRO A 146 -17.26 -8.11 16.18
N SER A 147 -16.36 -9.08 15.95
CA SER A 147 -15.17 -8.90 15.09
C SER A 147 -15.27 -9.63 13.74
N ASN A 148 -16.48 -10.03 13.35
CA ASN A 148 -16.72 -11.03 12.30
C ASN A 148 -16.68 -10.50 10.85
N GLU A 149 -16.58 -9.19 10.60
CA GLU A 149 -16.60 -8.61 9.25
C GLU A 149 -15.35 -7.79 8.93
N VAL A 150 -14.22 -8.49 8.85
CA VAL A 150 -13.00 -7.94 8.27
C VAL A 150 -12.77 -8.65 6.93
N PHE A 151 -12.86 -7.94 5.81
CA PHE A 151 -12.43 -8.48 4.53
C PHE A 151 -11.04 -7.93 4.17
N TRP A 152 -10.83 -6.63 4.38
CA TRP A 152 -9.58 -5.94 4.09
C TRP A 152 -9.25 -5.00 5.25
N MET A 153 -8.16 -5.28 5.97
CA MET A 153 -7.67 -4.42 7.04
C MET A 153 -6.24 -4.02 6.73
N LYS A 154 -6.05 -2.73 6.42
CA LYS A 154 -4.75 -2.08 6.40
C LYS A 154 -4.58 -1.34 7.74
N PRO A 155 -3.81 -1.88 8.70
CA PRO A 155 -3.48 -1.14 9.90
C PRO A 155 -2.64 0.09 9.56
N LEU A 156 -2.82 1.17 10.32
CA LEU A 156 -1.94 2.33 10.32
C LEU A 156 -1.47 2.58 11.74
N VAL A 157 -0.25 3.08 11.92
CA VAL A 157 0.28 3.43 13.26
C VAL A 157 0.79 4.86 13.24
N MET A 158 0.45 5.61 14.28
CA MET A 158 1.00 6.94 14.50
C MET A 158 1.02 7.26 15.99
N ASN A 159 2.13 7.78 16.50
CA ASN A 159 2.30 8.14 17.92
C ASN A 159 1.87 7.00 18.86
N ASP A 160 2.37 5.78 18.61
CA ASP A 160 2.05 4.55 19.36
C ASP A 160 0.54 4.22 19.42
N THR A 161 -0.24 4.76 18.49
CA THR A 161 -1.66 4.46 18.34
C THR A 161 -1.89 3.65 17.08
N LEU A 162 -2.47 2.48 17.22
CA LEU A 162 -2.91 1.62 16.12
C LEU A 162 -4.29 2.09 15.65
N TYR A 163 -4.43 2.30 14.34
CA TYR A 163 -5.67 2.65 13.68
C TYR A 163 -6.08 1.50 12.75
N VAL A 164 -7.34 1.08 12.85
CA VAL A 164 -7.90 0.05 11.98
C VAL A 164 -9.33 0.41 11.60
N VAL A 165 -9.82 -0.23 10.55
CA VAL A 165 -11.21 -0.17 10.15
C VAL A 165 -11.75 -1.59 10.09
N PHE A 166 -12.86 -1.83 10.78
CA PHE A 166 -13.64 -3.05 10.68
C PHE A 166 -15.11 -2.78 11.01
N ASN A 167 -16.01 -3.64 10.52
CA ASN A 167 -17.46 -3.48 10.64
C ASN A 167 -18.01 -2.11 10.21
N ASN A 168 -17.37 -1.43 9.26
CA ASN A 168 -17.71 -0.06 8.86
C ASN A 168 -17.52 0.99 9.97
N HIS A 169 -16.61 0.76 10.91
CA HIS A 169 -16.23 1.73 11.93
C HIS A 169 -14.71 1.95 11.94
N PHE A 170 -14.30 3.19 12.22
CA PHE A 170 -12.93 3.52 12.57
C PHE A 170 -12.69 3.22 14.05
N TRP A 171 -11.62 2.48 14.31
CA TRP A 171 -11.19 2.12 15.65
C TRP A 171 -9.76 2.53 15.88
N ILE A 172 -9.47 2.90 17.11
CA ILE A 172 -8.11 3.16 17.56
C ILE A 172 -7.77 2.34 18.79
N LYS A 173 -6.49 2.02 18.93
CA LYS A 173 -5.94 1.39 20.12
C LYS A 173 -4.62 2.07 20.48
N PRO A 174 -4.61 3.01 21.43
CA PRO A 174 -3.37 3.49 22.02
C PRO A 174 -2.62 2.33 22.70
N GLU A 175 -1.29 2.39 22.68
CA GLU A 175 -0.45 1.36 23.32
C GLU A 175 -0.80 1.23 24.82
N GLY A 176 -1.06 -0.01 25.26
CA GLY A 176 -1.47 -0.30 26.65
C GLY A 176 -2.91 0.08 27.02
N GLU A 177 -3.70 0.64 26.10
CA GLU A 177 -5.10 1.01 26.34
C GLU A 177 -6.09 0.08 25.61
N GLU A 178 -7.37 0.21 25.94
CA GLU A 178 -8.48 -0.49 25.27
C GLU A 178 -8.80 0.14 23.91
N TRP A 179 -9.51 -0.61 23.07
CA TRP A 179 -10.02 -0.09 21.81
C TRP A 179 -11.06 1.02 22.03
N VAL A 180 -10.95 2.08 21.24
CA VAL A 180 -11.91 3.20 21.23
C VAL A 180 -12.46 3.34 19.81
N GLU A 181 -13.78 3.19 19.69
CA GLU A 181 -14.51 3.52 18.47
C GLU A 181 -14.47 5.03 18.24
N ARG A 182 -14.22 5.47 17.01
CA ARG A 182 -14.17 6.89 16.63
C ARG A 182 -15.43 7.35 15.92
N SER A 183 -15.63 6.86 14.69
CA SER A 183 -16.75 7.23 13.84
C SER A 183 -17.13 6.05 12.95
N PRO A 184 -18.41 5.91 12.56
CA PRO A 184 -18.74 5.09 11.41
C PRO A 184 -18.00 5.60 10.16
N LEU A 185 -17.75 4.71 9.21
CA LEU A 185 -17.28 5.07 7.88
C LEU A 185 -18.28 6.04 7.23
N PRO A 186 -17.79 7.09 6.55
CA PRO A 186 -18.59 7.82 5.59
C PRO A 186 -19.13 6.85 4.55
N ASN A 187 -20.45 6.73 4.46
CA ASN A 187 -21.17 5.77 3.63
C ASN A 187 -21.11 4.31 4.13
N GLN A 188 -22.25 3.79 4.63
CA GLN A 188 -22.41 2.44 5.20
C GLN A 188 -22.49 1.34 4.13
N TRP A 189 -21.71 1.44 3.05
CA TRP A 189 -21.80 0.48 1.94
C TRP A 189 -21.44 -0.94 2.38
N PRO A 190 -22.13 -1.97 1.83
CA PRO A 190 -21.96 -3.35 2.27
C PRO A 190 -20.64 -4.00 1.84
N SER A 191 -19.77 -3.29 1.09
CA SER A 191 -18.42 -3.74 0.75
C SER A 191 -17.48 -2.54 0.83
N PRO A 192 -16.64 -2.46 1.87
CA PRO A 192 -15.78 -1.31 2.07
C PRO A 192 -14.46 -1.56 1.33
N ASP A 193 -14.51 -1.54 0.00
CA ASP A 193 -13.29 -1.43 -0.80
C ASP A 193 -12.86 0.04 -0.77
N PHE A 194 -12.12 0.42 0.26
CA PHE A 194 -11.54 1.75 0.39
C PHE A 194 -10.03 1.64 0.59
N ALA A 195 -9.31 2.67 0.17
CA ALA A 195 -7.94 2.88 0.62
C ALA A 195 -7.90 4.11 1.51
N TRP A 196 -7.01 4.07 2.49
CA TRP A 196 -6.83 5.15 3.43
C TRP A 196 -5.37 5.25 3.86
N ASP A 197 -5.03 6.45 4.33
CA ASP A 197 -3.69 6.77 4.79
C ASP A 197 -3.69 7.93 5.80
N ILE A 198 -2.60 8.06 6.55
CA ILE A 198 -2.31 9.20 7.40
C ILE A 198 -1.30 10.09 6.67
N VAL A 199 -1.69 11.33 6.43
CA VAL A 199 -0.85 12.33 5.78
C VAL A 199 -0.36 13.32 6.83
N THR A 200 0.95 13.44 6.95
CA THR A 200 1.59 14.47 7.78
C THR A 200 2.28 15.50 6.89
N SER A 201 1.89 16.76 7.04
CA SER A 201 2.52 17.88 6.35
C SER A 201 3.77 18.38 7.11
N ALA A 202 4.70 19.01 6.39
CA ALA A 202 5.89 19.62 6.98
C ALA A 202 5.56 20.79 7.94
N GLU A 203 4.35 21.34 7.87
CA GLU A 203 3.87 22.46 8.71
C GLU A 203 3.13 22.00 9.98
N ALA A 204 3.13 20.69 10.27
CA ALA A 204 2.57 20.04 11.46
C ALA A 204 1.06 19.71 11.45
N ASP A 205 0.36 19.93 10.33
CA ASP A 205 -0.99 19.37 10.18
C ASP A 205 -0.87 17.89 9.79
N THR A 206 -1.40 17.03 10.64
CA THR A 206 -1.63 15.60 10.38
C THR A 206 -3.12 15.38 10.18
N PHE A 207 -3.49 14.69 9.11
CA PHE A 207 -4.87 14.34 8.81
C PHE A 207 -4.95 12.95 8.18
N MET A 208 -6.14 12.35 8.21
CA MET A 208 -6.42 11.12 7.48
C MET A 208 -7.10 11.43 6.16
N VAL A 209 -6.80 10.60 5.16
CA VAL A 209 -7.50 10.58 3.88
C VAL A 209 -8.05 9.20 3.61
N MET A 210 -9.21 9.14 2.96
CA MET A 210 -9.84 7.91 2.53
C MET A 210 -10.48 8.10 1.16
N GLY A 211 -10.17 7.19 0.23
CA GLY A 211 -10.85 7.07 -1.05
C GLY A 211 -11.68 5.79 -1.06
N VAL A 212 -12.93 5.87 -1.51
CA VAL A 212 -13.85 4.73 -1.59
C VAL A 212 -13.98 4.29 -3.04
N GLN A 213 -13.84 3.00 -3.31
CA GLN A 213 -13.97 2.47 -4.66
C GLN A 213 -15.38 2.74 -5.20
N GLY A 214 -15.45 3.23 -6.44
CA GLY A 214 -16.71 3.58 -7.12
C GLY A 214 -17.21 4.99 -6.80
N GLU A 215 -16.59 5.70 -5.86
CA GLU A 215 -16.88 7.11 -5.59
C GLU A 215 -15.78 8.03 -6.16
N GLN A 216 -16.18 9.23 -6.57
CA GLN A 216 -15.25 10.29 -6.98
C GLN A 216 -15.04 11.29 -5.84
N VAL A 217 -14.88 10.74 -4.64
CA VAL A 217 -14.86 11.50 -3.39
C VAL A 217 -13.59 11.13 -2.62
N LEU A 218 -12.92 12.17 -2.12
CA LEU A 218 -11.90 12.02 -1.08
C LEU A 218 -12.52 12.43 0.25
N TRP A 219 -12.53 11.54 1.22
CA TRP A 219 -12.89 11.86 2.58
C TRP A 219 -11.65 12.29 3.34
N VAL A 220 -11.75 13.41 4.05
CA VAL A 220 -10.63 13.97 4.84
C VAL A 220 -11.07 14.11 6.29
N SER A 221 -10.24 13.65 7.22
CA SER A 221 -10.44 13.83 8.65
C SER A 221 -9.26 14.56 9.27
N TYR A 222 -9.52 15.74 9.83
CA TYR A 222 -8.52 16.56 10.52
C TYR A 222 -8.42 16.23 12.03
N ASP A 223 -9.23 15.29 12.51
CA ASP A 223 -9.31 14.88 13.92
C ASP A 223 -9.11 13.36 14.08
N MET A 224 -8.29 12.79 13.18
CA MET A 224 -7.84 11.40 13.17
C MET A 224 -8.98 10.38 13.23
N GLY A 225 -9.96 10.57 12.35
CA GLY A 225 -11.08 9.66 12.10
C GLY A 225 -12.29 9.90 12.98
N THR A 226 -12.33 10.99 13.77
CA THR A 226 -13.50 11.32 14.62
C THR A 226 -14.62 11.95 13.80
N THR A 227 -14.29 12.80 12.84
CA THR A 227 -15.21 13.38 11.86
C THR A 227 -14.59 13.35 10.47
N TRP A 228 -15.45 13.29 9.45
CA TRP A 228 -15.04 13.21 8.06
C TRP A 228 -15.72 14.29 7.24
N GLN A 229 -14.94 14.95 6.40
CA GLN A 229 -15.42 15.93 5.43
C GLN A 229 -15.30 15.34 4.03
N GLU A 230 -16.40 15.39 3.29
CA GLU A 230 -16.41 15.08 1.86
C GLU A 230 -15.63 16.16 1.08
N ASN A 231 -14.69 15.74 0.24
CA ASN A 231 -13.96 16.62 -0.66
C ASN A 231 -14.10 16.08 -2.10
N PRO A 232 -14.94 16.71 -2.94
CA PRO A 232 -15.13 16.28 -4.32
C PRO A 232 -13.81 16.33 -5.10
N LEU A 233 -13.50 15.25 -5.81
CA LEU A 233 -12.33 15.21 -6.69
C LEU A 233 -12.72 15.65 -8.10
N GLU A 234 -12.23 16.80 -8.55
CA GLU A 234 -12.26 17.14 -9.97
C GLU A 234 -11.16 16.38 -10.70
N MET A 235 -11.52 15.27 -11.35
CA MET A 235 -10.59 14.54 -12.20
C MET A 235 -10.62 15.11 -13.63
N PRO A 236 -9.54 15.72 -14.13
CA PRO A 236 -9.55 16.45 -15.40
C PRO A 236 -9.71 15.55 -16.65
N TRP A 237 -9.67 14.22 -16.49
CA TRP A 237 -9.72 13.25 -17.59
C TRP A 237 -11.04 12.50 -17.71
N VAL A 238 -11.94 12.58 -16.71
CA VAL A 238 -13.27 11.96 -16.79
C VAL A 238 -14.18 12.91 -17.58
N ASN A 239 -13.96 12.97 -18.88
CA ASN A 239 -14.82 13.71 -19.79
C ASN A 239 -16.25 13.13 -19.70
N GLN A 240 -17.22 13.97 -19.37
CA GLN A 240 -18.66 13.68 -19.20
C GLN A 240 -19.38 13.20 -20.50
N GLY A 241 -18.64 12.70 -21.49
CA GLY A 241 -19.14 12.41 -22.84
C GLY A 241 -19.54 10.95 -23.09
N SER A 242 -19.12 9.98 -22.28
CA SER A 242 -19.55 8.59 -22.44
C SER A 242 -20.71 8.29 -21.49
N SER A 243 -21.93 8.33 -22.01
CA SER A 243 -23.16 7.92 -21.31
C SER A 243 -23.24 6.41 -21.02
N SER A 244 -22.12 5.69 -21.01
CA SER A 244 -22.07 4.32 -20.52
C SER A 244 -22.03 4.36 -19.00
N THR A 245 -23.04 3.80 -18.35
CA THR A 245 -23.26 3.69 -16.90
C THR A 245 -22.18 2.89 -16.14
N GLN A 246 -21.01 2.67 -16.73
CA GLN A 246 -19.86 2.11 -16.04
C GLN A 246 -18.94 3.27 -15.67
N SER A 247 -19.04 3.69 -14.41
CA SER A 247 -17.99 4.49 -13.79
C SER A 247 -16.66 3.74 -13.99
N PRO A 248 -15.60 4.37 -14.52
CA PRO A 248 -14.30 3.72 -14.55
C PRO A 248 -13.96 3.31 -13.12
N MET A 249 -13.62 2.03 -12.91
CA MET A 249 -13.07 1.58 -11.62
C MET A 249 -11.78 2.35 -11.41
N ILE A 250 -11.80 3.22 -10.41
CA ILE A 250 -10.61 3.94 -9.99
C ILE A 250 -9.95 3.07 -8.93
N ASP A 251 -8.72 2.66 -9.20
CA ASP A 251 -7.86 2.13 -8.15
C ASP A 251 -7.52 3.29 -7.20
N THR A 252 -7.98 3.19 -5.96
CA THR A 252 -7.80 4.20 -4.91
C THR A 252 -6.32 4.42 -4.59
N GLY A 253 -5.44 3.46 -4.87
CA GLY A 253 -3.99 3.63 -4.81
C GLY A 253 -3.46 4.66 -5.81
N ILE A 254 -4.04 4.72 -7.01
CA ILE A 254 -3.70 5.72 -8.04
C ILE A 254 -4.17 7.11 -7.61
N VAL A 255 -5.33 7.22 -6.95
CA VAL A 255 -5.83 8.52 -6.46
C VAL A 255 -4.95 9.06 -5.35
N CYS A 256 -4.54 8.22 -4.39
CA CYS A 256 -3.61 8.64 -3.34
C CYS A 256 -2.24 9.04 -3.93
N GLY A 257 -1.71 8.26 -4.87
CA GLY A 257 -0.47 8.62 -5.59
C GLY A 257 -0.59 9.89 -6.43
N TRP A 258 -1.74 10.14 -7.06
CA TRP A 258 -2.03 11.33 -7.85
C TRP A 258 -2.23 12.58 -6.98
N ILE A 259 -2.97 12.47 -5.87
CA ILE A 259 -3.14 13.56 -4.88
C ILE A 259 -1.78 14.03 -4.36
N CYS A 260 -0.87 13.09 -4.08
CA CYS A 260 0.49 13.39 -3.65
C CYS A 260 1.35 14.08 -4.72
N SER A 261 1.04 13.95 -6.02
CA SER A 261 1.89 14.40 -7.12
C SER A 261 1.41 15.64 -7.88
N GLU A 262 0.10 15.89 -8.03
CA GLU A 262 -0.41 16.99 -8.88
C GLU A 262 -1.15 18.13 -8.14
N VAL A 263 -1.81 17.86 -7.01
CA VAL A 263 -2.72 18.85 -6.39
C VAL A 263 -1.99 19.81 -5.43
N TRP A 264 -0.78 19.48 -4.97
CA TRP A 264 -0.04 20.31 -3.99
C TRP A 264 1.46 20.49 -4.32
N PRO A 265 1.82 21.09 -5.48
CA PRO A 265 3.18 20.99 -6.03
C PRO A 265 4.27 21.76 -5.27
N THR A 266 3.94 22.53 -4.23
CA THR A 266 4.94 23.33 -3.48
C THR A 266 5.36 22.72 -2.15
N TRP A 267 4.67 21.70 -1.63
CA TRP A 267 4.85 21.29 -0.22
C TRP A 267 5.45 19.90 -0.02
N ILE A 268 5.28 18.94 -0.95
CA ILE A 268 5.80 17.56 -0.83
C ILE A 268 7.15 17.34 -1.57
N SER A 269 7.72 18.40 -2.16
CA SER A 269 8.87 18.29 -3.08
C SER A 269 10.24 17.92 -2.47
N ARG A 270 10.32 17.52 -1.19
CA ARG A 270 11.59 17.10 -0.58
C ARG A 270 11.75 15.60 -0.27
N ARG A 271 10.75 14.74 -0.46
CA ARG A 271 10.98 13.28 -0.35
C ARG A 271 10.30 12.37 -1.38
N ILE A 272 9.49 12.88 -2.30
CA ILE A 272 9.05 12.10 -3.48
C ILE A 272 9.25 12.95 -4.72
N ARG A 273 10.34 12.69 -5.46
CA ARG A 273 10.56 13.23 -6.80
C ARG A 273 9.84 12.31 -7.79
N CYS A 274 8.60 12.61 -8.14
CA CYS A 274 7.92 11.95 -9.25
C CYS A 274 8.68 12.22 -10.57
N MET A 275 9.04 11.14 -11.27
CA MET A 275 9.61 11.15 -12.61
C MET A 275 8.53 11.45 -13.67
N THR A 276 8.16 12.72 -13.84
CA THR A 276 7.39 13.18 -15.01
C THR A 276 7.91 14.52 -15.54
N ARG A 277 9.23 14.65 -15.75
CA ARG A 277 9.77 15.70 -16.63
C ARG A 277 10.16 15.09 -17.97
N GLY A 278 9.19 15.02 -18.90
CA GLY A 278 9.47 14.52 -20.24
C GLY A 278 8.45 14.79 -21.35
N CYS A 279 7.18 15.08 -21.08
CA CYS A 279 6.14 15.00 -22.13
C CYS A 279 5.37 16.29 -22.48
N CYS A 280 5.76 17.46 -21.96
CA CYS A 280 5.09 18.72 -22.31
C CYS A 280 6.07 19.75 -22.87
N ASN A 281 6.39 19.66 -24.17
CA ASN A 281 6.89 20.82 -24.90
C ASN A 281 5.68 21.68 -25.32
N PRO A 282 5.61 22.97 -24.97
CA PRO A 282 4.58 23.85 -25.50
C PRO A 282 4.77 24.03 -27.01
N PRO A 283 3.68 24.20 -27.79
CA PRO A 283 3.77 24.38 -29.23
C PRO A 283 4.58 25.64 -29.55
N ARG A 284 5.65 25.47 -30.33
CA ARG A 284 6.39 26.60 -30.92
C ARG A 284 5.44 27.41 -31.80
N SER A 285 5.19 28.66 -31.43
CA SER A 285 4.53 29.63 -32.30
C SER A 285 5.33 29.77 -33.59
N ARG A 286 4.72 29.45 -34.74
CA ARG A 286 5.30 29.73 -36.05
C ARG A 286 5.36 31.25 -36.26
N ARG A 287 6.55 31.76 -36.56
CA ARG A 287 6.74 32.96 -37.39
C ARG A 287 7.19 32.48 -38.77
#